data_AF-A0A2T2T8H9-F1
#
_entry.id   AF-A0A2T2T8H9-F1
#
_cell.length_a   1.000
_cell.length_b   1.000
_cell.length_c   1.000
_cell.angle_alpha   90.00
_cell.angle_beta   90.00
_cell.angle_gamma   90.00
#
_symmetry.space_group_name_H-M   'P 1'
#
loop_
_entity.id
_entity.type
_entity.pdbx_description
1 polymer ?
#
loop_
_entity_poly.entity_id
_entity_poly.type
_entity_poly.pdbx_seq_one_letter_code
_entity_poly.pdbx_strand_id
1 'polypeptide(L)' 'IDTSDETVGYKIRDAETQKIPYMLVVGGDEAEAGTVSVRSHADGQQGTVPVQEFLDRVGPEFEPTLD' A
#
# COMPACT_ATOMS: atom_id res chain seq x y z
N ILE A 1 4.41 10.31 -0.10
CA ILE A 1 4.98 8.96 0.08
C ILE A 1 5.50 9.03 1.49
N ASP A 2 5.00 8.25 2.45
CA ASP A 2 5.38 8.49 3.85
C ASP A 2 6.86 8.17 4.07
N THR A 3 7.70 9.21 4.08
CA THR A 3 9.15 9.15 4.26
C THR A 3 9.59 9.34 5.71
N SER A 4 8.65 9.37 6.67
CA SER A 4 8.99 9.52 8.09
C SER A 4 9.88 8.37 8.57
N ASP A 5 10.79 8.61 9.50
CA ASP A 5 11.65 7.58 10.14
C ASP A 5 10.89 6.67 11.14
N GLU A 6 9.56 6.64 11.05
CA GLU A 6 8.70 5.82 11.89
C GLU A 6 8.68 4.35 11.43
N THR A 7 8.42 3.45 12.38
CA THR A 7 8.31 2.02 12.05
C THR A 7 7.18 1.75 11.06
N VAL A 8 7.34 0.75 10.20
CA VAL A 8 6.28 0.33 9.25
C VAL A 8 4.96 0.01 9.97
N GLY A 9 5.03 -0.60 11.16
CA GLY A 9 3.85 -0.88 11.97
C GLY A 9 3.12 0.38 12.47
N TYR A 10 3.85 1.45 12.77
CA TYR A 10 3.25 2.75 13.10
C TYR A 10 2.54 3.35 11.91
N LYS A 11 3.21 3.43 10.75
CA LYS A 11 2.65 3.96 9.50
C LYS A 11 1.39 3.22 9.08
N ILE A 12 1.37 1.88 9.22
CA ILE A 12 0.18 1.07 8.96
C ILE A 12 -0.97 1.50 9.86
N ARG A 13 -0.74 1.59 11.18
CA ARG A 13 -1.78 1.98 12.15
C ARG A 13 -2.29 3.40 11.92
N ASP A 14 -1.40 4.31 11.57
CA ASP A 14 -1.74 5.70 11.30
C ASP A 14 -2.66 5.80 10.07
N ALA A 15 -2.27 5.17 8.96
CA ALA A 15 -3.09 5.15 7.76
C ALA A 15 -4.41 4.34 7.92
N GLU A 16 -4.44 3.31 8.77
CA GLU A 16 -5.69 2.66 9.21
C GLU A 16 -6.61 3.64 9.97
N THR A 17 -6.03 4.47 10.84
CA THR A 17 -6.76 5.52 11.59
C THR A 17 -7.31 6.61 10.67
N GLN A 18 -6.54 6.98 9.65
CA GLN A 18 -6.96 7.90 8.60
C GLN A 18 -7.99 7.30 7.63
N LYS A 19 -8.32 6.00 7.77
CA LYS A 19 -9.24 5.25 6.91
C LYS A 19 -8.84 5.29 5.43
N ILE A 20 -7.53 5.18 5.18
CA ILE A 20 -7.03 5.11 3.80
C ILE A 20 -7.57 3.81 3.16
N PRO A 21 -8.26 3.88 2.02
CA PRO A 21 -8.95 2.74 1.43
C PRO A 21 -8.00 1.61 1.03
N TYR A 22 -6.82 1.99 0.49
CA TYR A 22 -5.76 1.08 0.11
C TYR A 22 -4.40 1.61 0.52
N MET A 23 -3.57 0.72 1.07
CA MET A 23 -2.20 0.96 1.43
C MET A 23 -1.29 0.01 0.67
N LEU A 24 -0.28 0.58 0.04
CA LEU A 24 0.74 -0.14 -0.71
C LEU A 24 2.04 -0.08 0.09
N VAL A 25 2.54 -1.24 0.51
CA VAL A 25 3.82 -1.34 1.20
C VAL A 25 4.84 -1.91 0.22
N VAL A 26 5.94 -1.19 0.04
CA VAL A 26 7.06 -1.58 -0.83
C VAL A 26 8.31 -1.69 0.05
N GLY A 27 8.76 -2.92 0.30
CA GLY A 27 10.05 -3.21 0.91
C GLY A 27 11.14 -3.40 -0.16
N GLY A 28 12.31 -3.86 0.30
CA GLY A 28 13.44 -4.16 -0.60
C GLY A 28 13.12 -5.30 -1.57
N ASP A 29 12.57 -6.40 -1.07
CA ASP A 29 12.18 -7.54 -1.89
C ASP A 29 11.08 -7.17 -2.90
N GLU A 30 10.08 -6.38 -2.48
CA GLU A 30 9.03 -5.90 -3.38
C GLU A 30 9.55 -4.97 -4.47
N ALA A 31 10.49 -4.07 -4.14
CA ALA A 31 11.10 -3.16 -5.10
C ALA A 31 11.91 -3.92 -6.16
N GLU A 32 12.64 -4.97 -5.76
CA GLU A 32 13.41 -5.82 -6.68
C GLU A 32 12.49 -6.68 -7.55
N ALA A 33 11.40 -7.21 -6.97
CA ALA A 33 10.45 -8.07 -7.67
C ALA A 33 9.39 -7.31 -8.50
N GLY A 34 9.30 -5.98 -8.38
CA GLY A 34 8.26 -5.19 -9.05
C GLY A 34 6.85 -5.47 -8.52
N THR A 35 6.75 -5.81 -7.24
CA THR A 35 5.50 -6.15 -6.56
C THR A 35 5.15 -5.14 -5.48
N VAL A 36 3.93 -5.21 -4.94
CA VAL A 36 3.46 -4.41 -3.81
C VAL A 36 2.69 -5.29 -2.85
N SER A 37 2.90 -5.08 -1.56
CA SER A 37 2.06 -5.67 -0.51
C SER A 37 0.83 -4.78 -0.30
N VAL A 38 -0.34 -5.31 -0.65
CA VAL A 38 -1.61 -4.56 -0.64
C VAL A 38 -2.35 -4.82 0.67
N ARG A 39 -2.76 -3.73 1.32
CA ARG A 39 -3.71 -3.74 2.44
C ARG A 39 -4.89 -2.86 2.08
N SER A 40 -6.10 -3.33 2.35
CA SER A 40 -7.31 -2.53 2.22
C SER A 40 -7.95 -2.34 3.59
N HIS A 41 -8.63 -1.22 3.78
CA HIS A 41 -9.40 -0.99 5.00
C HIS A 41 -10.59 -1.97 5.14
N ALA A 42 -11.17 -2.40 4.01
CA ALA A 42 -12.35 -3.27 3.98
C ALA A 42 -12.02 -4.76 4.19
N ASP A 43 -11.02 -5.27 3.48
CA ASP A 43 -10.69 -6.71 3.46
C ASP A 43 -9.41 -7.04 4.24
N GLY A 44 -8.75 -6.04 4.83
CA GLY A 44 -7.48 -6.21 5.52
C GLY A 44 -6.33 -6.52 4.55
N GLN A 45 -5.45 -7.45 4.91
CA GLN A 45 -4.24 -7.76 4.13
C GLN A 45 -4.57 -8.65 2.94
N GLN A 46 -4.33 -8.15 1.72
CA GLN A 46 -4.62 -8.84 0.46
C GLN A 46 -3.41 -9.58 -0.13
N GLY A 47 -2.24 -9.44 0.51
CA GLY A 47 -0.99 -10.10 0.10
C GLY A 47 -0.18 -9.29 -0.90
N THR A 48 0.84 -9.93 -1.48
CA THR A 48 1.77 -9.31 -2.43
C THR A 48 1.32 -9.61 -3.85
N VAL A 49 1.18 -8.58 -4.67
CA VAL A 49 0.77 -8.69 -6.08
C VAL A 49 1.69 -7.84 -6.96
N PRO A 50 1.82 -8.13 -8.27
CA PRO A 50 2.50 -7.23 -9.21
C PRO A 50 1.86 -5.84 -9.19
N VAL A 51 2.68 -4.79 -9.29
CA VAL A 51 2.19 -3.39 -9.31
C VAL A 51 1.16 -3.19 -10.40
N GLN A 52 1.43 -3.74 -11.59
CA GLN A 52 0.54 -3.64 -12.74
C GLN A 52 -0.82 -4.27 -12.45
N GLU A 53 -0.83 -5.46 -11.84
CA GLU A 53 -2.07 -6.15 -11.47
C GLU A 53 -2.87 -5.36 -10.44
N PHE A 54 -2.21 -4.71 -9.48
CA PHE A 54 -2.90 -3.82 -8.55
C PHE A 54 -3.57 -2.66 -9.29
N LEU A 55 -2.84 -1.97 -10.17
CA LEU A 55 -3.37 -0.83 -10.94
C LEU A 55 -4.57 -1.23 -11.82
N ASP A 56 -4.52 -2.39 -12.45
CA ASP A 56 -5.63 -2.93 -13.24
C ASP A 56 -6.89 -3.20 -12.38
N ARG A 57 -6.73 -3.54 -11.10
CA ARG A 57 -7.85 -3.80 -10.17
C ARG A 57 -8.54 -2.52 -9.67
N VAL A 58 -7.76 -1.47 -9.35
CA VAL A 58 -8.32 -0.22 -8.78
C VAL A 58 -8.82 0.76 -9.83
N GLY A 59 -8.41 0.59 -11.09
CA GLY A 59 -8.86 1.42 -12.20
C GLY A 59 -8.22 2.82 -12.23
N PRO A 60 -8.51 3.62 -13.26
CA PRO A 60 -7.81 4.88 -13.54
C PRO A 60 -8.10 6.01 -12.54
N GLU A 61 -9.09 5.87 -11.67
CA GLU A 61 -9.48 6.89 -10.68
C GLU A 61 -8.74 6.73 -9.34
N PHE A 62 -7.86 5.73 -9.23
CA PHE A 62 -7.05 5.54 -8.04
C PHE A 62 -5.87 6.51 -8.01
N GLU A 63 -6.02 7.58 -7.24
CA GLU A 63 -4.91 8.42 -6.83
C GLU A 63 -4.33 7.84 -5.53
N PRO A 64 -3.16 7.17 -5.58
CA PRO A 64 -2.51 6.75 -4.36
C PRO A 64 -2.16 8.01 -3.56
N THR A 65 -2.85 8.25 -2.44
CA THR A 65 -2.47 9.30 -1.49
C THR A 65 -1.16 8.90 -0.85
N LEU A 66 -0.10 9.31 -1.51
CA LEU A 66 1.25 9.20 -1.03
C LEU A 66 1.56 10.57 -0.44
N ASP A 67 1.24 10.80 0.83
CA ASP A 67 1.87 11.86 1.66
C ASP A 67 3.00 11.24 2.48
#